data_AF-A0A6V7MCM5-F1
#
_entry.id   AF-A0A6V7MCM5-F1
#
_cell.length_a   1.000
_cell.length_b   1.000
_cell.length_c   1.000
_cell.angle_alpha   90.00
_cell.angle_beta   90.00
_cell.angle_gamma   90.00
#
_symmetry.space_group_name_H-M   'P 1'
#
loop_
_entity.id
_entity.type
_entity.pdbx_description
1 polymer ?
#
loop_
_entity_poly.entity_id
_entity_poly.type
_entity_poly.pdbx_seq_one_letter_code
_entity_poly.pdbx_strand_id
1 'polypeptide(L)' 'MEYKTRQWHEKCFCCVVCKNAIGLKSFIPREQEIYCAGCYEDKFATRCIKCNK' A
#
# COMPACT_ATOMS: atom_id res chain seq x y z
N MET A 1 3.91 5.50 -14.58
CA MET A 1 4.99 5.44 -13.57
C MET A 1 5.69 4.09 -13.70
N GLU A 2 7.03 4.05 -13.76
CA GLU A 2 7.79 2.80 -13.82
C GLU A 2 8.23 2.36 -12.42
N TYR A 3 7.80 1.17 -11.98
CA TYR A 3 8.26 0.56 -10.74
C TYR A 3 8.67 -0.89 -11.02
N LYS A 4 9.96 -1.22 -10.79
CA LYS A 4 10.55 -2.56 -10.99
C LYS A 4 10.11 -3.24 -12.30
N THR A 5 10.34 -2.58 -13.44
CA THR A 5 10.06 -3.12 -14.79
C THR A 5 8.56 -3.25 -15.16
N ARG A 6 7.62 -2.87 -14.28
CA ARG A 6 6.18 -2.88 -14.56
C ARG A 6 5.65 -1.45 -14.66
N GLN A 7 4.97 -1.15 -15.76
CA GLN A 7 4.30 0.13 -15.97
C GLN A 7 2.92 0.05 -15.32
N TRP A 8 2.70 0.91 -14.33
CA TRP A 8 1.37 1.11 -13.76
C TRP A 8 0.80 2.43 -14.27
N HIS A 9 -0.45 2.38 -14.70
CA HIS A 9 -1.22 3.60 -14.98
C HIS A 9 -1.41 4.38 -13.68
N GLU A 10 -1.27 5.70 -13.74
CA GLU A 10 -1.41 6.59 -12.58
C GLU A 10 -2.78 6.44 -11.90
N LYS A 11 -3.83 6.15 -12.68
CA LYS A 11 -5.19 5.88 -12.19
C LYS A 11 -5.36 4.51 -11.54
N CYS A 12 -4.50 3.54 -11.85
CA CYS A 12 -4.54 2.19 -11.29
C CYS A 12 -3.65 2.07 -10.04
N PHE A 13 -2.83 3.07 -9.74
CA PHE A 13 -1.88 3.05 -8.63
C PHE A 13 -2.47 3.67 -7.36
N CYS A 14 -3.59 3.11 -6.93
CA CYS A 14 -4.35 3.57 -5.78
C CYS A 14 -4.49 2.47 -4.75
N CYS A 15 -4.57 2.85 -3.48
CA CYS A 15 -4.80 1.89 -2.42
C CYS A 15 -6.20 1.26 -2.56
N VAL A 16 -6.33 -0.05 -2.51
CA VAL A 16 -7.64 -0.73 -2.59
C VAL A 16 -8.54 -0.43 -1.38
N VAL A 17 -7.94 -0.06 -0.24
CA VAL A 17 -8.65 0.22 1.01
C VAL A 17 -9.18 1.65 1.03
N CYS A 18 -8.31 2.66 0.93
CA CYS A 18 -8.70 4.06 1.02
C CYS A 18 -8.92 4.73 -0.34
N LYS A 19 -8.69 4.03 -1.45
CA LYS A 19 -8.75 4.54 -2.84
C LYS A 19 -7.90 5.78 -3.13
N ASN A 20 -7.00 6.14 -2.22
CA ASN A 20 -6.05 7.23 -2.44
C ASN A 20 -4.98 6.84 -3.45
N ALA A 21 -4.68 7.76 -4.36
CA ALA A 21 -3.55 7.65 -5.26
C ALA A 21 -2.25 7.61 -4.45
N ILE A 22 -1.49 6.54 -4.60
CA ILE A 22 -0.20 6.38 -3.92
C ILE A 22 0.88 7.19 -4.64
N GLY A 23 0.80 7.26 -5.97
CA GLY A 23 1.77 7.98 -6.78
C GLY A 23 3.20 7.48 -6.54
N LEU A 24 4.05 8.34 -5.97
CA LEU A 24 5.45 8.06 -5.63
C LEU A 24 5.67 7.61 -4.18
N LYS A 25 4.62 7.50 -3.38
CA LYS A 25 4.73 7.12 -1.97
C LYS A 25 4.94 5.61 -1.81
N SER A 26 5.43 5.19 -0.64
CA SER A 26 5.61 3.78 -0.30
C SER A 26 4.27 3.02 -0.35
N PHE A 27 4.26 1.90 -1.08
CA PHE A 27 3.12 1.00 -1.19
C PHE A 27 3.55 -0.45 -1.03
N ILE A 28 2.56 -1.27 -0.68
CA ILE A 28 2.73 -2.70 -0.49
C ILE A 28 1.80 -3.41 -1.47
N PRO A 29 2.34 -4.02 -2.54
CA PRO A 29 1.56 -4.91 -3.40
C PRO A 29 1.38 -6.27 -2.71
N ARG A 30 0.13 -6.73 -2.56
CA ARG A 30 -0.22 -8.02 -1.95
C ARG A 30 -1.31 -8.69 -2.76
N GLU A 31 -1.08 -9.92 -3.21
CA GLU A 31 -2.09 -10.75 -3.89
C GLU A 31 -2.87 -10.02 -4.99
N GLN A 32 -2.17 -9.24 -5.84
CA GLN A 32 -2.74 -8.46 -6.95
C GLN A 32 -3.44 -7.15 -6.56
N GLU A 33 -3.50 -6.84 -5.26
CA GLU A 33 -4.02 -5.58 -4.73
C GLU A 33 -2.88 -4.66 -4.25
N ILE A 34 -3.10 -3.35 -4.30
CA ILE A 34 -2.13 -2.35 -3.82
C ILE A 34 -2.65 -1.73 -2.52
N TYR A 35 -1.81 -1.74 -1.50
CA TYR A 35 -2.09 -1.12 -0.20
C TYR A 35 -1.14 0.05 0.03
N CYS A 36 -1.65 1.16 0.57
CA CYS A 36 -0.76 2.22 1.08
C CYS A 36 -0.14 1.79 2.41
N ALA A 37 1.02 2.35 2.75
CA ALA A 37 1.71 2.05 4.01
C ALA A 37 0.78 2.13 5.23
N GLY A 38 -0.05 3.19 5.32
CA GLY A 38 -0.98 3.36 6.43
C GLY A 38 -2.08 2.30 6.51
N CYS A 39 -2.78 2.00 5.41
CA CYS A 39 -3.82 0.96 5.43
C CYS A 39 -3.23 -0.43 5.57
N TYR A 40 -2.02 -0.65 5.06
CA TYR A 40 -1.33 -1.92 5.24
C TYR A 40 -0.93 -2.12 6.71
N GLU A 41 -0.37 -1.08 7.33
CA GLU A 41 -0.03 -1.10 8.76
C GLU A 41 -1.29 -1.27 9.61
N ASP A 42 -2.37 -0.55 9.33
CA ASP A 42 -3.63 -0.69 10.07
C ASP A 42 -4.27 -2.09 9.94
N LYS A 43 -4.30 -2.66 8.73
CA LYS A 43 -4.90 -4.00 8.50
C LYS A 43 -4.00 -5.16 8.91
N PHE A 44 -2.70 -5.04 8.69
CA PHE A 44 -1.76 -6.17 8.78
C PHE A 44 -0.70 -5.99 9.86
N ALA A 45 -0.43 -4.78 10.36
CA ALA A 45 0.49 -4.66 11.47
C ALA A 45 -0.16 -5.28 12.70
N THR A 46 0.47 -6.36 13.15
CA THR A 46 0.18 -6.92 14.46
C THR A 46 0.77 -5.95 15.47
N ARG A 47 -0.08 -5.13 16.09
CA ARG A 47 0.34 -4.23 17.18
C ARG A 47 1.06 -5.07 18.22
N CYS A 48 2.29 -4.68 18.55
CA CYS A 48 3.08 -5.44 19.51
C CYS A 48 2.34 -5.42 20.86
N ILE A 49 1.96 -6.58 21.39
CA ILE A 49 1.24 -6.68 22.67
C ILE A 49 2.05 -6.01 23.80
N LYS A 50 3.38 -6.02 23.68
CA LYS A 50 4.31 -5.47 24.66
C LYS A 50 4.45 -3.94 24.58
N CYS A 51 4.25 -3.34 23.42
CA CYS A 51 4.46 -1.90 23.19
C CYS A 51 3.17 -1.14 22.81
N ASN A 52 2.08 -1.86 22.53
CA ASN A 52 0.78 -1.39 22.03
C ASN A 52 0.87 -0.35 20.87
N LYS A 53 1.99 -0.40 20.15
CA LYS A 53 2.35 0.30 18.92
C LYS A 53 2.89 -0.73 17.95
#